data_AF-A0ABD6B5R6-F1
#
_entry.id   AF-A0ABD6B5R6-F1
#
_cell.length_a   1.000
_cell.length_b   1.000
_cell.length_c   1.000
_cell.angle_alpha   90.00
_cell.angle_beta   90.00
_cell.angle_gamma   90.00
#
_symmetry.space_group_name_H-M   'P 1'
#
loop_
_entity.id
_entity.type
_entity.pdbx_description
1 polymer ?
#
loop_
_entity_poly.entity_id
_entity_poly.type
_entity_poly.pdbx_seq_one_letter_code
_entity_poly.pdbx_strand_id
1 'polypeptide(L)'
;RLRERFGQGVHYNPDAVVTHHVDDYQLERRTILERSFLQGRSKRLLADLLPDATDTEADYLGRLLGTWVPERLTQTVTDRSPRPLVETAWLLAVTAAVGVGYLTGGTTTLETPTETPHPEAQTQ
;
A
#
# COMPACT_ATOMS: atom_id res chain seq x y z
N ARG A 1 -2.94 7.64 -26.53
CA ARG A 1 -4.04 8.55 -26.08
C ARG A 1 -3.63 10.01 -25.86
N LEU A 2 -2.80 10.39 -24.87
CA LEU A 2 -2.44 11.80 -24.63
C LEU A 2 -1.67 12.45 -25.81
N ARG A 3 -0.70 11.74 -26.37
CA ARG A 3 0.07 12.21 -27.53
C ARG A 3 -0.77 12.35 -28.81
N GLU A 4 -1.68 11.41 -29.05
CA GLU A 4 -2.61 11.44 -30.19
C GLU A 4 -3.61 12.60 -30.10
N ARG A 5 -4.03 12.97 -28.88
CA ARG A 5 -5.04 14.02 -28.67
C ARG A 5 -4.48 15.45 -28.78
N PHE A 6 -3.23 15.66 -28.35
CA PHE A 6 -2.65 17.00 -28.26
C PHE A 6 -1.53 17.25 -29.26
N GLY A 7 -1.06 16.22 -29.98
CA GLY A 7 0.05 16.33 -30.94
C GLY A 7 1.41 16.59 -30.29
N GLN A 8 1.47 16.57 -28.96
CA GLN A 8 2.67 16.87 -28.16
C GLN A 8 2.89 15.73 -27.16
N GLY A 9 4.17 15.40 -26.90
CA GLY A 9 4.54 14.45 -25.85
C GLY A 9 4.44 15.06 -24.45
N VAL A 10 4.72 14.26 -23.42
CA VAL A 10 4.90 14.80 -22.06
C VAL A 10 6.22 15.56 -22.03
N HIS A 11 6.20 16.82 -21.59
CA HIS A 11 7.41 17.61 -21.40
C HIS A 11 8.00 17.28 -20.03
N TYR A 12 9.18 16.65 -20.03
CA TYR A 12 9.94 16.44 -18.81
C TYR A 12 10.78 17.69 -18.53
N ASN A 13 10.53 18.34 -17.39
CA ASN A 13 11.35 19.44 -16.92
C ASN A 13 12.12 18.97 -15.67
N PRO A 14 13.44 18.71 -15.77
CA PRO A 14 14.25 18.29 -14.63
C PRO A 14 14.38 19.38 -13.56
N ASP A 15 14.22 20.65 -13.93
CA ASP A 15 14.34 21.80 -13.03
C ASP A 15 13.00 22.17 -12.36
N ALA A 16 11.97 21.34 -12.52
CA ALA A 16 10.68 21.57 -11.90
C ALA A 16 10.78 21.50 -10.36
N VAL A 17 10.51 22.61 -9.69
CA VAL A 17 10.41 22.65 -8.23
C VAL A 17 9.02 22.15 -7.84
N VAL A 18 8.95 20.97 -7.22
CA VAL A 18 7.70 20.39 -6.71
C VAL A 18 7.59 20.66 -5.22
N THR A 19 6.67 21.53 -4.83
CA THR A 19 6.32 21.72 -3.42
C THR A 19 5.39 20.59 -2.99
N HIS A 20 5.88 19.72 -2.12
CA HIS A 20 5.05 18.69 -1.50
C HIS A 20 4.28 19.28 -0.31
N HIS A 21 2.99 19.57 -0.51
CA HIS A 21 2.08 19.89 0.57
C HIS A 21 1.35 18.62 1.02
N VAL A 22 1.36 18.35 2.32
CA VAL A 22 0.51 17.32 2.93
C VAL A 22 -0.59 18.07 3.66
N ASP A 23 -1.82 17.93 3.18
CA ASP A 23 -2.96 18.56 3.83
C ASP A 23 -3.25 17.91 5.18
N ASP A 24 -3.71 18.69 6.16
CA ASP A 24 -3.94 18.23 7.53
C ASP A 24 -4.90 17.04 7.63
N TYR A 25 -5.93 16.99 6.78
CA TYR A 25 -6.89 15.87 6.78
C TYR A 25 -6.23 14.52 6.45
N GLN A 26 -5.09 14.53 5.76
CA GLN A 26 -4.32 13.33 5.42
C GLN A 26 -3.58 12.76 6.64
N LEU A 27 -3.38 13.58 7.67
CA LEU A 27 -2.74 13.21 8.93
C LEU A 27 -3.75 12.81 10.01
N GLU A 28 -5.05 12.93 9.72
CA GLU A 28 -6.09 12.49 10.63
C GLU A 28 -6.01 10.98 10.86
N ARG A 29 -6.14 10.56 12.13
CA ARG A 29 -6.07 9.13 12.53
C ARG A 29 -7.03 8.26 11.71
N ARG A 30 -8.23 8.76 11.44
CA ARG A 30 -9.23 8.05 10.63
C ARG A 30 -8.74 7.84 9.20
N THR A 31 -8.28 8.89 8.54
CA THR A 31 -7.77 8.84 7.17
C THR A 31 -6.58 7.88 7.05
N ILE A 32 -5.68 7.88 8.04
CA ILE A 32 -4.55 6.95 8.09
C ILE A 32 -5.06 5.50 8.15
N LEU A 33 -5.97 5.18 9.07
CA LEU A 33 -6.51 3.81 9.19
C LEU A 33 -7.27 3.36 7.95
N GLU A 34 -8.08 4.23 7.34
CA GLU A 34 -8.79 3.95 6.09
C GLU A 34 -7.80 3.65 4.95
N ARG A 35 -6.74 4.47 4.81
CA ARG A 35 -5.68 4.25 3.81
C ARG A 35 -4.92 2.96 4.07
N SER A 36 -4.59 2.65 5.32
CA SER A 36 -3.91 1.40 5.69
C SER A 36 -4.76 0.17 5.36
N PHE A 37 -6.07 0.22 5.61
CA PHE A 37 -6.99 -0.83 5.19
C PHE A 37 -6.99 -1.01 3.66
N LEU A 38 -7.12 0.08 2.90
CA LEU A 38 -7.09 0.03 1.43
C LEU A 38 -5.74 -0.43 0.88
N GLN A 39 -4.63 -0.11 1.55
CA GLN A 39 -3.31 -0.63 1.24
C GLN A 39 -3.28 -2.15 1.38
N GLY A 40 -3.86 -2.70 2.46
CA GLY A 40 -4.01 -4.14 2.64
C GLY A 40 -4.77 -4.82 1.51
N ARG A 41 -5.92 -4.25 1.12
CA ARG A 41 -6.72 -4.71 -0.02
C ARG A 41 -5.90 -4.73 -1.33
N SER A 42 -5.12 -3.68 -1.57
CA SER A 42 -4.29 -3.55 -2.78
C SER A 42 -3.15 -4.56 -2.80
N LYS A 43 -2.53 -4.83 -1.64
CA LYS A 43 -1.54 -5.90 -1.49
C LYS A 43 -2.13 -7.26 -1.82
N ARG A 44 -3.35 -7.55 -1.35
CA ARG A 44 -4.03 -8.82 -1.68
C ARG A 44 -4.27 -8.96 -3.17
N LEU A 45 -4.74 -7.89 -3.81
CA LEU A 45 -4.93 -7.86 -5.26
C LEU A 45 -3.61 -8.11 -6.02
N LEU A 46 -2.51 -7.49 -5.58
CA LEU A 46 -1.20 -7.70 -6.17
C LEU A 46 -0.70 -9.13 -5.96
N ALA A 47 -0.90 -9.72 -4.77
CA ALA A 47 -0.56 -11.11 -4.49
C ALA A 47 -1.34 -12.09 -5.40
N ASP A 48 -2.61 -11.80 -5.66
CA ASP A 48 -3.45 -12.60 -6.57
C ASP A 48 -2.99 -12.44 -8.04
N LEU A 49 -2.43 -11.29 -8.43
CA LEU A 49 -1.95 -11.01 -9.79
C LEU A 49 -0.51 -11.47 -10.06
N LEU A 50 0.38 -11.34 -9.09
CA LEU A 50 1.81 -11.65 -9.17
C LEU A 50 2.22 -12.55 -7.98
N PRO A 51 1.91 -13.85 -8.02
CA PRO A 51 2.13 -14.76 -6.89
C PRO A 51 3.59 -14.80 -6.42
N ASP A 52 4.53 -14.77 -7.37
CA ASP A 52 5.98 -14.89 -7.12
C ASP A 52 6.61 -13.66 -6.43
N ALA A 53 5.86 -12.56 -6.24
CA ALA A 53 6.36 -11.32 -5.65
C ALA A 53 6.12 -11.22 -4.12
N THR A 54 5.50 -12.23 -3.48
CA THR A 54 4.83 -12.07 -2.18
C THR A 54 5.57 -12.66 -0.96
N ASP A 55 6.74 -13.29 -1.14
CA ASP A 55 7.38 -14.07 -0.06
C ASP A 55 7.93 -13.25 1.13
N THR A 56 8.16 -11.93 0.98
CA THR A 56 8.84 -11.11 2.00
C THR A 56 7.94 -10.71 3.19
N GLU A 57 6.61 -10.82 3.05
CA GLU A 57 5.68 -10.13 3.96
C GLU A 57 5.42 -10.90 5.26
N ALA A 58 5.50 -12.23 5.24
CA ALA A 58 5.36 -13.06 6.43
C ALA A 58 6.52 -12.86 7.42
N ASP A 59 7.74 -12.74 6.90
CA ASP A 59 8.95 -12.51 7.70
C ASP A 59 8.91 -11.17 8.43
N TYR A 60 8.39 -10.13 7.78
CA TYR A 60 8.20 -8.81 8.39
C TYR A 60 7.20 -8.89 9.57
N LEU A 61 6.07 -9.57 9.37
CA LEU A 61 5.05 -9.70 10.42
C LEU A 61 5.56 -10.51 11.61
N GLY A 62 6.33 -11.57 11.36
CA GLY A 62 7.00 -12.36 12.39
C GLY A 62 7.96 -11.53 13.23
N ARG A 63 8.81 -10.70 12.60
CA ARG A 63 9.74 -9.81 13.32
C ARG A 63 9.02 -8.71 14.10
N LEU A 64 7.96 -8.15 13.54
CA LEU A 64 7.17 -7.12 14.20
C LEU A 64 6.55 -7.64 15.50
N LEU A 65 5.88 -8.80 15.44
CA LEU A 65 5.20 -9.38 16.60
C LEU A 65 6.17 -10.08 17.57
N GLY A 66 7.22 -10.72 17.06
CA GLY A 66 8.14 -11.53 17.86
C GLY A 66 9.31 -10.75 18.45
N THR A 67 9.71 -9.63 17.85
CA THR A 67 10.91 -8.88 18.28
C THR A 67 10.58 -7.45 18.66
N TRP A 68 9.96 -6.68 17.76
CA TRP A 68 9.83 -5.23 17.94
C TRP A 68 8.74 -4.81 18.93
N VAL A 69 7.63 -5.56 19.00
CA VAL A 69 6.56 -5.28 19.97
C VAL A 69 6.99 -5.62 21.41
N PRO A 70 7.59 -6.79 21.71
CA PRO A 70 8.10 -7.11 23.03
C PRO A 70 9.18 -6.14 23.53
N GLU A 71 10.13 -5.77 22.66
CA GLU A 71 11.22 -4.85 22.99
C GLU A 71 10.72 -3.44 23.37
N ARG A 72 9.69 -2.95 22.67
CA ARG A 72 9.08 -1.66 23.03
C ARG A 72 8.25 -1.72 24.32
N LEU A 73 7.60 -2.84 24.60
CA LEU A 73 6.88 -3.02 25.87
C LEU A 73 7.84 -3.01 27.06
N THR A 74 9.00 -3.68 26.97
CA THR A 74 10.00 -3.67 28.05
C THR A 74 10.64 -2.30 28.24
N GLN A 75 10.87 -1.55 27.16
CA GLN A 75 11.33 -0.15 27.24
C GLN A 75 10.30 0.77 27.92
N THR A 76 9.00 0.57 27.68
CA THR A 76 7.92 1.34 28.33
C THR A 76 7.94 1.19 29.85
N VAL A 77 8.18 -0.04 30.35
CA VAL A 77 8.27 -0.33 31.79
C VAL A 77 9.54 0.28 32.40
N THR A 78 10.62 0.35 31.62
CA THR A 78 11.92 0.86 32.07
C THR A 78 11.94 2.40 32.13
N ASP A 79 11.36 3.08 31.14
CA ASP A 79 11.41 4.55 31.02
C ASP A 79 10.30 5.29 31.79
N ARG A 80 9.29 4.58 32.36
CA ARG A 80 8.12 5.17 33.03
C ARG A 80 7.41 6.28 32.23
N SER A 81 7.45 6.21 30.90
CA SER A 81 6.81 7.17 30.00
C SER A 81 5.65 6.49 29.25
N PRO A 82 4.48 7.14 29.08
CA PRO A 82 3.37 6.58 28.32
C PRO A 82 3.55 6.70 26.81
N ARG A 83 4.53 7.48 26.34
CA ARG A 83 4.76 7.75 24.91
C ARG A 83 5.05 6.47 24.09
N PRO A 84 5.97 5.59 24.52
CA PRO A 84 6.28 4.37 23.77
C PRO A 84 5.07 3.42 23.65
N LEU A 85 4.16 3.45 24.64
CA LEU A 85 2.93 2.66 24.61
C LEU A 85 1.96 3.14 23.54
N VAL A 86 1.73 4.47 23.45
CA VAL A 86 0.81 5.04 22.44
C VAL A 86 1.35 4.83 21.03
N GLU A 87 2.65 5.00 20.81
CA GLU A 87 3.30 4.74 19.53
C GLU A 87 3.20 3.27 19.12
N THR A 88 3.43 2.35 20.06
CA THR A 88 3.29 0.91 19.83
C THR A 88 1.84 0.53 19.54
N ALA A 89 0.88 1.06 20.31
CA ALA A 89 -0.54 0.82 20.07
C ALA A 89 -0.98 1.34 18.70
N TRP A 90 -0.48 2.50 18.29
CA TRP A 90 -0.78 3.06 16.97
C TRP A 90 -0.17 2.23 15.83
N LEU A 91 1.09 1.80 15.97
CA LEU A 91 1.75 0.90 15.02
C LEU A 91 0.97 -0.40 14.86
N LEU A 92 0.52 -1.00 15.97
CA LEU A 92 -0.30 -2.20 15.96
C LEU A 92 -1.66 -1.96 15.30
N ALA A 93 -2.32 -0.83 15.59
CA ALA A 93 -3.62 -0.50 14.98
C ALA A 93 -3.52 -0.35 13.46
N VAL A 94 -2.52 0.38 12.97
CA VAL A 94 -2.27 0.56 11.53
C VAL A 94 -1.91 -0.77 10.87
N THR A 95 -1.05 -1.57 11.50
CA THR A 95 -0.67 -2.90 10.99
C THR A 95 -1.88 -3.83 10.93
N ALA A 96 -2.71 -3.85 11.97
CA ALA A 96 -3.94 -4.65 12.00
C ALA A 96 -4.92 -4.20 10.91
N ALA A 97 -5.08 -2.89 10.68
CA ALA A 97 -5.91 -2.37 9.60
C ALA A 97 -5.44 -2.87 8.22
N VAL A 98 -4.12 -2.86 7.96
CA VAL A 98 -3.55 -3.46 6.74
C VAL A 98 -3.88 -4.96 6.66
N GLY A 99 -3.68 -5.71 7.75
CA GLY A 99 -3.97 -7.15 7.79
C GLY A 99 -5.45 -7.47 7.52
N VAL A 100 -6.37 -6.73 8.13
CA VAL A 100 -7.82 -6.88 7.90
C VAL A 100 -8.16 -6.53 6.45
N GLY A 101 -7.57 -5.47 5.89
CA GLY A 101 -7.72 -5.12 4.47
C GLY A 101 -7.25 -6.24 3.54
N TYR A 102 -6.12 -6.87 3.85
CA TYR A 102 -5.57 -7.98 3.08
C TYR A 102 -6.49 -9.21 3.13
N LEU A 103 -6.95 -9.61 4.33
CA LEU A 103 -7.82 -10.77 4.51
C LEU A 103 -9.19 -10.60 3.85
N THR A 104 -9.73 -9.38 3.84
CA THR A 104 -11.00 -9.08 3.18
C THR A 104 -10.85 -8.88 1.66
N GLY A 105 -9.63 -8.76 1.13
CA GLY A 105 -9.30 -8.36 -0.25
C GLY A 105 -9.63 -9.33 -1.38
N GLY A 106 -9.72 -10.62 -1.08
CA GLY A 106 -9.74 -11.65 -2.12
C GLY A 106 -11.12 -12.19 -2.43
N THR A 107 -11.87 -11.52 -3.32
CA THR A 107 -13.00 -12.13 -4.08
C THR A 107 -13.32 -11.38 -5.39
N THR A 108 -12.40 -10.55 -5.91
CA THR A 108 -12.59 -9.98 -7.25
C THR A 108 -11.72 -10.75 -8.22
N THR A 109 -12.26 -11.84 -8.75
CA THR A 109 -11.76 -12.43 -10.00
C THR A 109 -11.83 -11.32 -11.03
N LEU A 110 -10.69 -10.69 -11.32
CA LEU A 110 -10.59 -9.84 -12.50
C LEU A 110 -10.74 -10.79 -13.67
N GLU A 111 -11.88 -10.73 -14.35
CA GLU A 111 -12.03 -11.38 -15.65
C GLU A 111 -10.82 -10.97 -16.49
N THR A 112 -9.96 -11.93 -16.80
CA THR A 112 -8.87 -11.73 -17.75
C THR A 112 -9.50 -11.12 -18.98
N PRO A 113 -9.10 -9.90 -19.40
CA PRO A 113 -9.65 -9.32 -20.61
C PRO A 113 -9.38 -10.31 -21.73
N THR A 114 -10.45 -10.89 -22.28
CA THR A 114 -10.37 -11.74 -23.46
C THR A 114 -9.56 -10.97 -24.48
N GLU A 115 -8.39 -11.50 -24.82
CA GLU A 115 -7.56 -10.97 -25.88
C GLU A 115 -8.38 -11.05 -27.16
N THR A 116 -9.03 -9.94 -27.52
CA THR A 116 -9.78 -9.83 -28.76
C THR A 116 -8.73 -9.93 -29.87
N PRO A 117 -8.71 -11.00 -30.70
CA PRO A 117 -7.75 -11.09 -31.78
C PRO A 117 -7.93 -9.87 -32.68
N HIS A 118 -6.84 -9.11 -32.84
CA HIS A 118 -6.80 -7.97 -33.73
C HIS A 118 -7.05 -8.50 -35.15
N PRO A 119 -8.10 -8.05 -35.87
CA PRO A 119 -8.29 -8.47 -37.25
C PRO A 119 -7.09 -7.98 -38.05
N GLU A 120 -6.26 -8.92 -38.52
CA GLU A 120 -5.23 -8.65 -39.49
C GLU A 120 -5.86 -7.90 -40.65
N ALA A 121 -5.43 -6.66 -40.83
CA ALA A 121 -5.79 -5.85 -41.98
C ALA A 121 -5.28 -6.61 -43.22
N GLN A 122 -6.21 -7.30 -43.88
CA GLN A 122 -6.01 -7.87 -45.20
C GLN A 122 -5.58 -6.73 -46.12
N THR A 123 -4.29 -6.66 -46.41
CA THR A 123 -3.73 -5.75 -47.40
C THR A 123 -3.66 -6.54 -48.70
N GLN A 124 -4.43 -6.09 -49.69
CA GLN A 124 -4.32 -6.49 -51.10
C GLN A 124 -2.97 -6.11 -51.69
#